data_AF-A0A7W6BJ90-F1
#
_entry.id   AF-A0A7W6BJ90-F1
#
_cell.length_a   1.000
_cell.length_b   1.000
_cell.length_c   1.000
_cell.angle_alpha   90.00
_cell.angle_beta   90.00
_cell.angle_gamma   90.00
#
_symmetry.space_group_name_H-M   'P 1'
#
loop_
_entity.id
_entity.type
_entity.pdbx_description
1 polymer ?
#
loop_
_entity_poly.entity_id
_entity_poly.type
_entity_poly.pdbx_seq_one_letter_code
_entity_poly.pdbx_strand_id
1 'polypeptide(L)'
;MTANHYIRRETLVNVAINCFFAALFFFVVFGGQDRVPVWGLGNWVFDFIPQSFMIALLGTIIPGALAAKRLRAGAVQALVRPSPLPRNLLLRALLLAVVSAVIGATAVALLMTATDAGHLEPLPALLLKIGYAALLSIVITPPGLRAALTLPAAA
;
A
#
# COMPACT_ATOMS: atom_id res chain seq x y z
N MET A 1 -11.74 -16.53 -14.88
CA MET A 1 -10.33 -16.10 -14.75
C MET A 1 -9.71 -16.75 -13.52
N THR A 2 -8.43 -17.15 -13.56
CA THR A 2 -7.75 -17.75 -12.39
C THR A 2 -7.49 -16.70 -11.31
N ALA A 3 -7.54 -17.10 -10.04
CA ALA A 3 -7.33 -16.19 -8.90
C ALA A 3 -5.96 -15.51 -8.96
N ASN A 4 -4.90 -16.25 -9.28
CA ASN A 4 -3.54 -15.71 -9.35
C ASN A 4 -3.37 -14.65 -10.46
N HIS A 5 -3.97 -14.88 -11.64
CA HIS A 5 -3.93 -13.89 -12.72
C HIS A 5 -4.66 -12.61 -12.31
N TYR A 6 -5.84 -12.75 -11.68
CA TYR A 6 -6.60 -11.61 -11.17
C TYR A 6 -5.80 -10.82 -10.12
N ILE A 7 -5.20 -11.51 -9.14
CA ILE A 7 -4.40 -10.88 -8.09
C ILE A 7 -3.23 -10.09 -8.69
N ARG A 8 -2.49 -10.67 -9.65
CA ARG A 8 -1.38 -9.98 -10.31
C ARG A 8 -1.87 -8.72 -11.04
N ARG A 9 -2.95 -8.83 -11.81
CA ARG A 9 -3.53 -7.70 -12.55
C ARG A 9 -3.96 -6.56 -11.63
N GLU A 10 -4.75 -6.86 -10.59
CA GLU A 10 -5.22 -5.83 -9.66
C GLU A 10 -4.08 -5.24 -8.82
N THR A 11 -3.05 -6.04 -8.49
CA THR A 11 -1.85 -5.54 -7.81
C THR A 11 -1.08 -4.55 -8.68
N LEU A 12 -0.88 -4.86 -9.97
CA LEU A 12 -0.21 -3.95 -10.91
C LEU A 12 -0.99 -2.64 -11.11
N VAL A 13 -2.31 -2.72 -11.19
CA VAL A 13 -3.17 -1.52 -11.24
C VAL A 13 -3.02 -0.69 -9.97
N ASN A 14 -3.04 -1.32 -8.79
CA ASN A 14 -2.85 -0.62 -7.52
C ASN A 14 -1.46 0.02 -7.41
N VAL A 15 -0.41 -0.67 -7.87
CA VAL A 15 0.96 -0.12 -7.94
C VAL A 15 0.98 1.15 -8.79
N ALA A 16 0.43 1.10 -10.01
CA ALA A 16 0.43 2.26 -10.91
C ALA A 16 -0.29 3.47 -10.30
N ILE A 17 -1.47 3.23 -9.69
CA ILE A 17 -2.26 4.27 -9.03
C ILE A 17 -1.50 4.89 -7.85
N ASN A 18 -0.91 4.07 -6.98
CA ASN A 18 -0.22 4.57 -5.80
C ASN A 18 1.11 5.26 -6.15
N CYS A 19 1.82 4.81 -7.18
CA CYS A 19 3.00 5.52 -7.70
C CYS A 19 2.63 6.91 -8.23
N PHE A 20 1.53 7.00 -8.98
CA PHE A 20 1.01 8.27 -9.47
C PHE A 20 0.67 9.21 -8.31
N PHE A 21 -0.09 8.75 -7.31
CA PHE A 21 -0.44 9.57 -6.16
C PHE A 21 0.76 9.94 -5.29
N ALA A 22 1.73 9.03 -5.11
CA ALA A 22 2.97 9.33 -4.39
C ALA A 22 3.75 10.46 -5.07
N ALA A 23 3.85 10.44 -6.40
CA ALA A 23 4.48 11.52 -7.16
C ALA A 23 3.67 12.83 -7.06
N LEU A 24 2.35 12.76 -7.24
CA LEU A 24 1.47 13.93 -7.14
C LEU A 24 1.57 14.60 -5.77
N PHE A 25 1.44 13.85 -4.68
CA PHE A 25 1.54 14.40 -3.33
C PHE A 25 2.92 14.92 -3.01
N PHE A 26 3.99 14.29 -3.53
CA PHE A 26 5.33 14.84 -3.42
C PHE A 26 5.43 16.24 -4.04
N PHE A 27 4.92 16.44 -5.26
CA PHE A 27 4.94 17.74 -5.90
C PHE A 27 4.06 18.77 -5.19
N VAL A 28 2.93 18.34 -4.60
CA VAL A 28 2.06 19.24 -3.84
C VAL A 28 2.72 19.71 -2.53
N VAL A 29 3.44 18.82 -1.83
CA VAL A 29 4.00 19.12 -0.50
C VAL A 29 5.41 19.71 -0.59
N PHE A 30 6.24 19.20 -1.50
CA PHE A 30 7.66 19.53 -1.61
C PHE A 30 8.04 20.24 -2.93
N GLY A 31 7.07 20.49 -3.81
CA GLY A 31 7.31 21.19 -5.07
C GLY A 31 7.91 22.58 -4.86
N GLY A 32 8.96 22.90 -5.62
CA GLY A 32 9.65 24.19 -5.54
C GLY A 32 10.66 24.32 -4.41
N GLN A 33 10.92 23.26 -3.64
CA GLN A 33 12.00 23.24 -2.65
C GLN A 33 13.30 22.73 -3.28
N ASP A 34 14.40 23.47 -3.09
CA ASP A 34 15.73 23.03 -3.53
C ASP A 34 16.28 21.90 -2.66
N ARG A 35 15.84 21.80 -1.41
CA ARG A 35 16.22 20.77 -0.45
C ARG A 35 15.00 20.31 0.33
N VAL A 36 14.73 19.02 0.28
CA VAL A 36 13.59 18.42 0.97
C VAL A 36 13.98 18.13 2.41
N PRO A 37 13.33 18.73 3.42
CA PRO A 37 13.62 18.44 4.82
C PRO A 37 13.17 17.02 5.17
N VAL A 38 14.04 16.28 5.87
CA VAL A 38 13.80 14.86 6.20
C VAL A 38 12.92 14.74 7.46
N TRP A 39 13.26 15.48 8.50
CA TRP A 39 12.71 15.33 9.85
C TRP A 39 11.76 16.47 10.22
N GLY A 40 10.69 16.15 10.95
CA GLY A 40 9.72 17.12 11.44
C GLY A 40 8.29 16.79 11.00
N LEU A 41 7.31 17.42 11.64
CA LEU A 41 5.90 17.31 11.23
C LEU A 41 5.72 17.94 9.84
N GLY A 42 5.09 17.22 8.93
CA GLY A 42 4.89 17.65 7.54
C GLY A 42 6.11 17.44 6.62
N ASN A 43 7.22 16.91 7.15
CA ASN A 43 8.43 16.67 6.38
C ASN A 43 8.48 15.23 5.84
N TRP A 44 9.55 14.93 5.09
CA TRP A 44 9.58 13.76 4.21
C TRP A 44 9.33 12.42 4.93
N VAL A 45 9.95 12.18 6.09
CA VAL A 45 9.73 10.94 6.88
C VAL A 45 8.32 10.86 7.45
N PHE A 46 7.79 11.98 7.95
CA PHE A 46 6.45 12.02 8.54
C PHE A 46 5.38 11.66 7.52
N ASP A 47 5.56 12.07 6.26
CA ASP A 47 4.62 11.81 5.18
C ASP A 47 4.47 10.31 4.81
N PHE A 48 5.43 9.46 5.23
CA PHE A 48 5.28 8.00 5.06
C PHE A 48 4.21 7.41 5.96
N ILE A 49 3.81 8.06 7.06
CA ILE A 49 2.72 7.58 7.92
C ILE A 49 1.39 7.61 7.15
N PRO A 50 0.88 8.80 6.73
CA PRO A 50 -0.38 8.85 5.98
C PRO A 50 -0.28 8.13 4.63
N GLN A 51 0.87 8.20 3.93
CA GLN A 51 1.06 7.47 2.67
C GLN A 51 0.90 5.95 2.86
N SER A 52 1.60 5.35 3.81
CA SER A 52 1.56 3.90 4.04
C SER A 52 0.19 3.44 4.49
N PHE A 53 -0.45 4.23 5.36
CA PHE A 53 -1.81 3.98 5.81
C PHE A 53 -2.78 3.95 4.62
N MET A 54 -2.76 4.99 3.78
CA MET A 54 -3.69 5.12 2.65
C MET A 54 -3.46 4.06 1.57
N ILE A 55 -2.21 3.77 1.23
CA ILE A 55 -1.86 2.72 0.26
C ILE A 55 -2.44 1.37 0.69
N ALA A 56 -2.22 1.00 1.95
CA ALA A 56 -2.67 -0.28 2.48
C ALA A 56 -4.19 -0.33 2.68
N LEU A 57 -4.81 0.76 3.14
CA LEU A 57 -6.25 0.86 3.35
C LEU A 57 -7.00 0.76 2.02
N LEU A 58 -6.73 1.68 1.08
CA LEU A 58 -7.43 1.75 -0.20
C LEU A 58 -7.06 0.59 -1.11
N GLY A 59 -5.79 0.18 -1.08
CA GLY A 59 -5.29 -1.01 -1.77
C GLY A 59 -5.86 -2.32 -1.25
N THR A 60 -6.54 -2.32 -0.10
CA THR A 60 -7.28 -3.48 0.40
C THR A 60 -8.79 -3.34 0.16
N ILE A 61 -9.38 -2.17 0.44
CA ILE A 61 -10.83 -1.95 0.37
C ILE A 61 -11.33 -2.07 -1.07
N ILE A 62 -10.77 -1.27 -1.98
CA ILE A 62 -11.28 -1.13 -3.35
C ILE A 62 -11.16 -2.46 -4.11
N PRO A 63 -9.95 -3.05 -4.26
CA PRO A 63 -9.82 -4.30 -5.00
C PRO A 63 -10.43 -5.47 -4.23
N GLY A 64 -10.48 -5.43 -2.90
CA GLY A 64 -11.14 -6.45 -2.07
C GLY A 64 -12.66 -6.50 -2.25
N ALA A 65 -13.33 -5.34 -2.29
CA ALA A 65 -14.76 -5.25 -2.58
C ALA A 65 -15.08 -5.73 -4.00
N LEU A 66 -14.27 -5.32 -4.98
CA LEU A 66 -14.41 -5.76 -6.37
C LEU A 66 -14.17 -7.28 -6.51
N ALA A 67 -13.17 -7.82 -5.82
CA ALA A 67 -12.88 -9.25 -5.78
C ALA A 67 -14.07 -10.05 -5.23
N ALA A 68 -14.64 -9.62 -4.11
CA ALA A 68 -15.82 -10.26 -3.52
C ALA A 68 -17.02 -10.24 -4.47
N LYS A 69 -17.27 -9.10 -5.14
CA LYS A 69 -18.33 -8.98 -6.16
C LYS A 69 -18.10 -9.95 -7.32
N ARG A 70 -16.88 -10.02 -7.86
CA ARG A 70 -16.56 -10.90 -8.99
C ARG A 70 -16.53 -12.38 -8.65
N LEU A 71 -16.16 -12.72 -7.41
CA LEU A 71 -16.25 -14.09 -6.90
C LEU A 71 -17.71 -14.55 -6.85
N ARG A 72 -18.60 -13.74 -6.28
CA ARG A 72 -20.06 -14.03 -6.22
C ARG A 72 -20.70 -14.18 -7.60
N ALA A 73 -20.20 -13.44 -8.59
CA ALA A 73 -20.64 -13.51 -9.98
C ALA A 73 -20.01 -14.69 -10.77
N GLY A 74 -19.15 -15.51 -10.16
CA GLY A 74 -18.47 -16.62 -10.86
C GLY A 74 -17.38 -16.19 -11.85
N ALA A 75 -17.06 -14.89 -11.94
CA ALA A 75 -16.08 -14.37 -12.89
C ALA A 75 -14.62 -14.70 -12.51
N VAL A 76 -14.37 -14.95 -11.22
CA VAL A 76 -13.06 -15.29 -10.65
C VAL A 76 -13.17 -16.56 -9.82
N GLN A 77 -12.20 -17.46 -9.98
CA GLN A 77 -12.12 -18.70 -9.19
C GLN A 77 -11.86 -18.42 -7.72
N ALA A 78 -12.51 -19.17 -6.84
CA ALA A 78 -12.24 -19.19 -5.41
C ALA A 78 -10.84 -19.74 -5.11
N LEU A 79 -10.26 -19.28 -3.99
CA LEU A 79 -9.11 -19.92 -3.38
C LEU A 79 -9.55 -20.93 -2.32
N VAL A 80 -9.08 -22.17 -2.44
CA VAL A 80 -9.30 -23.25 -1.45
C VAL A 80 -8.14 -23.24 -0.45
N ARG A 81 -8.04 -22.18 0.35
CA ARG A 81 -7.03 -22.07 1.42
C ARG A 81 -7.54 -21.17 2.54
N PRO A 82 -7.29 -21.46 3.83
CA PRO A 82 -7.58 -20.52 4.89
C PRO A 82 -6.71 -19.27 4.78
N SER A 83 -7.30 -18.10 5.10
CA SER A 83 -6.60 -16.82 5.22
C SER A 83 -6.39 -16.49 6.70
N PRO A 84 -5.19 -16.07 7.13
CA PRO A 84 -4.95 -15.62 8.50
C PRO A 84 -5.53 -14.23 8.79
N LEU A 85 -5.91 -13.48 7.75
CA LEU A 85 -6.47 -12.13 7.89
C LEU A 85 -7.97 -12.16 8.23
N PRO A 86 -8.48 -11.12 8.93
CA PRO A 86 -9.90 -11.00 9.23
C PRO A 86 -10.79 -11.11 7.99
N ARG A 87 -11.96 -11.72 8.16
CA ARG A 87 -12.97 -11.84 7.10
C ARG A 87 -13.65 -10.52 6.79
N ASN A 88 -13.89 -9.70 7.82
CA ASN A 88 -14.49 -8.38 7.64
C ASN A 88 -13.52 -7.48 6.85
N LEU A 89 -13.96 -6.97 5.70
CA LEU A 89 -13.14 -6.19 4.78
C LEU A 89 -12.56 -4.94 5.45
N LEU A 90 -13.38 -4.22 6.23
CA LEU A 90 -12.95 -3.00 6.90
C LEU A 90 -11.93 -3.29 7.99
N LEU A 91 -12.18 -4.30 8.82
CA LEU A 91 -11.24 -4.69 9.88
C LEU A 91 -9.90 -5.15 9.30
N ARG A 92 -9.92 -5.95 8.22
CA ARG A 92 -8.71 -6.37 7.52
C ARG A 92 -7.95 -5.18 6.94
N ALA A 93 -8.65 -4.28 6.27
CA ALA A 93 -8.03 -3.11 5.67
C ALA A 93 -7.41 -2.19 6.72
N LEU A 94 -8.11 -1.96 7.84
CA LEU A 94 -7.60 -1.17 8.95
C LEU A 94 -6.38 -1.81 9.61
N LEU A 95 -6.41 -3.12 9.85
CA LEU A 95 -5.28 -3.87 10.39
C LEU A 95 -4.04 -3.71 9.49
N LEU A 96 -4.20 -3.97 8.18
CA LEU A 96 -3.10 -3.84 7.21
C LEU A 96 -2.61 -2.38 7.13
N ALA A 97 -3.51 -1.41 7.20
CA ALA A 97 -3.17 0.01 7.14
C ALA A 97 -2.36 0.46 8.35
N VAL A 98 -2.79 0.13 9.56
CA VAL A 98 -2.06 0.48 10.81
C VAL A 98 -0.70 -0.21 10.84
N VAL A 99 -0.64 -1.52 10.55
CA VAL A 99 0.62 -2.26 10.54
C VAL A 99 1.58 -1.69 9.50
N SER A 100 1.09 -1.37 8.30
CA SER A 100 1.91 -0.76 7.24
C SER A 100 2.40 0.63 7.61
N ALA A 101 1.56 1.45 8.25
CA ALA A 101 1.95 2.78 8.71
C ALA A 101 3.05 2.74 9.76
N VAL A 102 2.92 1.85 10.75
CA VAL A 102 3.93 1.69 11.80
C VAL A 102 5.23 1.13 11.20
N ILE A 103 5.18 -0.03 10.57
CA ILE A 103 6.39 -0.68 10.03
C ILE A 103 7.05 0.19 8.96
N GLY A 104 6.26 0.77 8.07
CA GLY A 104 6.72 1.61 6.98
C GLY A 104 7.43 2.88 7.46
N ALA A 105 6.76 3.66 8.31
CA ALA A 105 7.34 4.88 8.84
C ALA A 105 8.55 4.59 9.74
N THR A 106 8.50 3.55 10.57
CA THR A 106 9.65 3.15 11.40
C THR A 106 10.83 2.71 10.53
N ALA A 107 10.63 1.91 9.48
CA ALA A 107 11.71 1.47 8.60
C ALA A 107 12.37 2.66 7.88
N VAL A 108 11.58 3.59 7.35
CA VAL A 108 12.09 4.79 6.69
C VAL A 108 12.81 5.70 7.68
N ALA A 109 12.25 5.91 8.87
CA ALA A 109 12.91 6.67 9.92
C ALA A 109 14.26 6.06 10.30
N LEU A 110 14.33 4.75 10.58
CA LEU A 110 15.58 4.08 10.92
C LEU A 110 16.63 4.19 9.80
N LEU A 111 16.20 4.08 8.53
CA LEU A 111 17.09 4.24 7.38
C LEU A 111 17.65 5.67 7.29
N MET A 112 16.82 6.69 7.51
CA MET A 112 17.27 8.08 7.51
C MET A 112 18.14 8.42 8.71
N THR A 113 17.87 7.85 9.89
CA THR A 113 18.74 7.99 11.06
C THR A 113 20.10 7.37 10.81
N ALA A 114 20.16 6.20 10.17
CA ALA A 114 21.42 5.51 9.87
C ALA A 114 22.30 6.24 8.84
N THR A 115 21.72 7.15 8.05
CA THR A 115 22.43 7.94 7.03
C THR A 115 22.76 9.36 7.49
N ASP A 116 22.32 9.76 8.70
CA ASP A 116 22.42 11.13 9.23
C ASP A 116 21.92 12.20 8.25
N ALA A 117 20.93 11.84 7.43
CA ALA A 117 20.41 12.71 6.39
C ALA A 117 19.43 13.73 6.99
N GLY A 118 19.83 15.00 7.06
CA GLY A 118 18.94 16.10 7.44
C GLY A 118 18.07 16.62 6.28
N HIS A 119 18.59 16.50 5.06
CA HIS A 119 17.95 16.95 3.82
C HIS A 119 18.19 15.95 2.70
N LEU A 120 17.27 15.89 1.74
CA LEU A 120 17.43 15.14 0.51
C LEU A 120 17.30 16.07 -0.69
N GLU A 121 18.05 15.76 -1.74
CA GLU A 121 17.81 16.34 -3.06
C GLU A 121 16.42 15.91 -3.57
N PRO A 122 15.67 16.79 -4.27
CA PRO A 122 14.28 16.51 -4.65
C PRO A 122 14.08 15.25 -5.48
N LEU A 123 14.99 14.98 -6.42
CA LEU A 123 14.87 13.82 -7.31
C LEU A 123 15.05 12.48 -6.55
N PRO A 124 16.13 12.26 -5.76
CA PRO A 124 16.22 11.10 -4.89
C PRO A 124 15.04 10.93 -3.93
N ALA A 125 14.57 12.02 -3.32
CA ALA A 125 13.44 12.00 -2.40
C ALA A 125 12.14 11.51 -3.09
N LEU A 126 11.90 11.95 -4.32
CA LEU A 126 10.78 11.52 -5.15
C LEU A 126 10.90 10.04 -5.54
N LEU A 127 12.06 9.61 -6.05
CA LEU A 127 12.29 8.24 -6.48
C LEU A 127 12.11 7.24 -5.34
N LEU A 128 12.65 7.56 -4.15
CA LEU A 128 12.46 6.75 -2.95
C LEU A 128 10.98 6.64 -2.58
N LYS A 129 10.22 7.74 -2.66
CA LYS A 129 8.80 7.76 -2.33
C LYS A 129 7.95 6.93 -3.29
N ILE A 130 8.24 7.01 -4.59
CA ILE A 130 7.57 6.20 -5.63
C ILE A 130 7.95 4.72 -5.48
N GLY A 131 9.25 4.43 -5.31
CA GLY A 131 9.74 3.06 -5.13
C GLY A 131 9.12 2.41 -3.88
N TYR A 132 9.01 3.16 -2.79
CA TYR A 132 8.32 2.74 -1.59
C TYR A 132 6.84 2.45 -1.84
N ALA A 133 6.12 3.34 -2.54
CA ALA A 133 4.70 3.15 -2.86
C ALA A 133 4.46 1.87 -3.68
N ALA A 134 5.34 1.59 -4.65
CA ALA A 134 5.31 0.38 -5.44
C ALA A 134 5.54 -0.87 -4.58
N LEU A 135 6.61 -0.85 -3.77
CA LEU A 135 6.97 -1.96 -2.90
C LEU A 135 5.84 -2.30 -1.93
N LEU A 136 5.32 -1.30 -1.23
CA LEU A 136 4.23 -1.50 -0.28
C LEU A 136 2.97 -2.04 -0.96
N SER A 137 2.63 -1.53 -2.14
CA SER A 137 1.50 -2.02 -2.93
C SER A 137 1.68 -3.50 -3.32
N ILE A 138 2.88 -3.91 -3.72
CA ILE A 138 3.21 -5.31 -4.06
C ILE A 138 3.10 -6.23 -2.85
N VAL A 139 3.48 -5.74 -1.66
CA VAL A 139 3.46 -6.53 -0.43
C VAL A 139 2.04 -6.66 0.13
N ILE A 140 1.25 -5.58 0.16
CA ILE A 140 -0.02 -5.53 0.90
C ILE A 140 -1.24 -5.97 0.07
N THR A 141 -1.26 -5.65 -1.23
CA THR A 141 -2.43 -5.93 -2.08
C THR A 141 -2.72 -7.44 -2.22
N PRO A 142 -1.71 -8.32 -2.46
CA PRO A 142 -1.98 -9.74 -2.64
C PRO A 142 -2.56 -10.44 -1.40
N PRO A 143 -2.05 -10.26 -0.17
CA PRO A 143 -2.69 -10.78 1.03
C PRO A 143 -4.15 -10.34 1.18
N GLY A 144 -4.45 -9.04 0.97
CA GLY A 144 -5.79 -8.50 1.04
C GLY A 144 -6.76 -9.11 0.02
N LEU A 145 -6.30 -9.29 -1.22
CA LEU A 145 -7.06 -9.94 -2.28
C LEU A 145 -7.26 -11.43 -2.06
N ARG A 146 -6.22 -12.15 -1.61
CA ARG A 146 -6.33 -13.58 -1.28
C ARG A 146 -7.42 -13.81 -0.24
N ALA A 147 -7.42 -13.01 0.82
CA ALA A 147 -8.43 -13.08 1.86
C ALA A 147 -9.85 -12.72 1.38
N ALA A 148 -9.99 -11.93 0.30
CA ALA A 148 -11.28 -11.64 -0.32
C ALA A 148 -11.78 -12.78 -1.24
N LEU A 149 -10.87 -13.58 -1.79
CA LEU A 149 -11.16 -14.66 -2.74
C LEU A 149 -11.32 -16.04 -2.09
N THR A 150 -11.03 -16.16 -0.80
CA THR A 150 -11.24 -17.39 -0.03
C THR A 150 -12.70 -17.59 0.30
N LEU A 151 -13.24 -18.76 -0.07
CA LEU A 151 -14.62 -19.13 0.24
C LEU A 151 -14.84 -19.23 1.76
N PRO A 152 -16.09 -19.05 2.22
CA PRO A 152 -16.45 -19.48 3.56
C PRO A 152 -16.20 -20.99 3.67
N ALA A 153 -15.55 -21.45 4.75
CA ALA A 153 -15.67 -22.85 5.14
C ALA A 153 -17.17 -23.17 5.21
N ALA A 154 -17.59 -24.26 4.56
CA ALA A 154 -18.97 -24.73 4.63
C ALA A 154 -19.37 -24.81 6.11
N ALA A 155 -20.40 -24.06 6.47
CA ALA A 155 -21.03 -24.12 7.79
C ALA A 155 -21.93 -25.35 7.85
#